data_AF-A0A522B5G2-F1
#
_entry.id   AF-A0A522B5G2-F1
#
_cell.length_a   1.000
_cell.length_b   1.000
_cell.length_c   1.000
_cell.angle_alpha   90.00
_cell.angle_beta   90.00
_cell.angle_gamma   90.00
#
_symmetry.space_group_name_H-M   'P 1'
#
loop_
_entity.id
_entity.type
_entity.pdbx_description
1 polymer ?
#
loop_
_entity_poly.entity_id
_entity_poly.type
_entity_poly.pdbx_seq_one_letter_code
_entity_poly.pdbx_strand_id
1 'polypeptide(L)' 'EMEALTAVSVACLTVVDMTKAVDPRAVIGSIQVESKTGGKTGDWTR' A
#
# COMPACT_ATOMS: atom_id res chain seq x y z
N GLU A 1 -6.15 -2.28 -9.85
CA GLU A 1 -5.26 -1.36 -9.08
C GLU A 1 -5.68 -1.31 -7.61
N MET A 2 -6.99 -1.25 -7.35
CA MET A 2 -7.56 -1.16 -5.99
C MET A 2 -7.15 -2.34 -5.10
N GLU A 3 -7.04 -3.55 -5.65
CA GLU A 3 -6.63 -4.75 -4.93
C GLU A 3 -5.20 -4.63 -4.42
N ALA A 4 -4.29 -4.10 -5.24
CA ALA A 4 -2.90 -3.87 -4.86
C ALA A 4 -2.78 -2.82 -3.75
N LEU A 5 -3.51 -1.70 -3.89
CA LEU A 5 -3.56 -0.64 -2.87
C LEU A 5 -4.19 -1.13 -1.56
N THR A 6 -5.23 -1.96 -1.65
CA THR A 6 -5.89 -2.55 -0.48
C THR A 6 -4.96 -3.52 0.22
N ALA A 7 -4.29 -4.41 -0.53
CA ALA A 7 -3.36 -5.40 0.02
C ALA A 7 -2.21 -4.73 0.79
N VAL A 8 -1.57 -3.72 0.19
CA VAL A 8 -0.48 -3.00 0.89
C VAL A 8 -1.00 -2.22 2.09
N SER A 9 -2.19 -1.62 2.01
CA SER A 9 -2.80 -0.91 3.15
C SER A 9 -3.03 -1.85 4.33
N VAL A 10 -3.62 -3.03 4.09
CA VAL A 10 -3.86 -4.04 5.14
C VAL A 10 -2.53 -4.57 5.70
N ALA A 11 -1.54 -4.83 4.85
CA ALA A 11 -0.22 -5.26 5.31
C ALA A 11 0.44 -4.21 6.22
N CYS A 12 0.37 -2.93 5.86
CA CYS A 12 0.87 -1.83 6.71
C CYS A 12 0.11 -1.76 8.04
N LEU A 13 -1.22 -1.92 8.03
CA LEU A 13 -2.01 -1.98 9.26
C LEU A 13 -1.61 -3.16 10.16
N THR A 14 -1.29 -4.32 9.58
CA THR A 14 -0.77 -5.47 10.34
C THR A 14 0.58 -5.17 10.97
N VAL A 15 1.48 -4.49 10.26
CA VAL A 15 2.77 -4.08 10.84
C VAL A 15 2.56 -3.13 12.02
N VAL A 16 1.69 -2.12 11.87
CA VAL A 16 1.34 -1.22 12.98
C VAL A 16 0.75 -2.01 14.14
N ASP A 17 -0.13 -2.98 13.89
CA ASP A 17 -0.70 -3.81 14.93
C ASP A 17 0.36 -4.58 15.73
N MET A 18 1.40 -5.10 15.06
CA MET A 18 2.49 -5.81 15.71
C MET A 18 3.46 -4.90 16.48
N THR A 19 3.63 -3.64 16.05
CA THR A 19 4.66 -2.73 16.62
C THR A 19 4.11 -1.59 17.48
N LYS A 20 2.79 -1.39 17.53
CA LYS A 20 2.14 -0.25 18.23
C LYS A 20 2.49 -0.11 19.72
N ALA A 21 2.91 -1.19 20.37
CA ALA A 21 3.38 -1.15 21.76
C ALA A 21 4.76 -0.50 21.92
N VAL A 22 5.60 -0.57 20.88
CA VAL A 22 6.97 -0.01 20.86
C VAL A 22 6.94 1.43 20.35
N ASP A 23 6.20 1.67 19.26
CA ASP A 23 6.00 3.02 18.70
C ASP A 23 4.52 3.27 18.40
N PRO A 24 3.80 3.99 19.28
CA PRO A 24 2.40 4.34 19.07
C PRO A 24 2.22 5.49 18.07
N ARG A 25 3.29 6.13 17.60
CA ARG A 25 3.24 7.26 16.66
C ARG A 25 3.60 6.86 15.22
N ALA A 26 3.72 5.56 14.94
CA ALA A 26 4.00 5.06 13.60
C ALA A 26 3.02 5.63 12.57
N VAL A 27 3.54 6.08 11.43
CA VAL A 27 2.75 6.66 10.32
C VAL A 27 2.91 5.80 9.08
N ILE A 28 1.78 5.42 8.48
CA ILE A 28 1.73 4.78 7.17
C ILE A 28 1.67 5.87 6.10
N GLY A 29 2.53 5.81 5.09
CA GLY A 29 2.62 6.81 4.03
C GLY A 29 3.07 6.22 2.70
N SER A 30 3.10 7.07 1.67
CA SER A 30 3.59 6.72 0.32
C SER A 30 2.92 5.51 -0.33
N ILE A 31 1.64 5.24 -0.02
CA ILE A 31 0.86 4.20 -0.68
C ILE A 31 0.44 4.70 -2.05
N GLN A 32 0.94 4.03 -3.10
CA GLN A 32 0.66 4.37 -4.49
C GLN A 32 0.86 3.16 -5.40
N VAL A 33 0.34 3.25 -6.62
CA VAL A 33 0.61 2.27 -7.68
C VAL A 33 1.91 2.67 -8.37
N GLU A 34 2.87 1.75 -8.47
CA GLU A 34 4.14 1.95 -9.19
C GLU A 34 4.01 1.57 -10.68
N SER A 35 3.26 0.52 -10.97
CA SER A 35 2.99 0.08 -12.33
C SER A 35 1.66 -0.65 -12.44
N LYS A 36 1.10 -0.66 -13.64
CA LYS A 36 0.02 -1.56 -14.05
C LYS A 36 0.22 -1.98 -15.49
N THR A 37 -0.26 -3.15 -15.83
CA THR A 37 -0.27 -3.67 -17.21
C THR A 37 -1.69 -3.96 -17.66
N GLY A 38 -2.00 -3.66 -18.91
CA GLY A 38 -3.30 -3.90 -19.53
C GLY A 38 -4.38 -2.84 -19.23
N GLY A 39 -5.58 -3.08 -19.79
CA GLY A 39 -6.71 -2.15 -19.76
C GLY A 39 -6.74 -1.18 -20.94
N LYS A 40 -7.81 -0.38 -21.05
CA LYS A 40 -8.04 0.54 -22.18
C LYS A 40 -6.91 1.57 -22.36
N THR A 41 -6.30 1.97 -21.25
CA THR A 41 -5.23 2.97 -21.20
C THR A 41 -3.84 2.37 -21.45
N GLY A 42 -3.76 1.04 -21.63
CA GLY A 42 -2.50 0.32 -21.77
C GLY A 42 -1.68 0.27 -20.47
N ASP A 43 -0.44 -0.17 -20.63
CA ASP A 43 0.55 -0.26 -19.57
C ASP A 43 0.94 1.13 -19.08
N TRP A 44 1.07 1.26 -17.77
CA TRP A 44 1.47 2.50 -17.13
C TRP A 44 2.51 2.20 -16.06
N THR A 45 3.54 3.02 -16.01
CA THR A 45 4.58 3.01 -14.98
C THR A 45 4.80 4.45 -14.54
N ARG A 46 4.95 4.66 -13.24
CA ARG A 46 5.22 5.97 -12.68
C ARG A 46 6.61 6.48 -13.06
#